data_AF-A0A520IVY2-F1
#
_entry.id   AF-A0A520IVY2-F1
#
_cell.length_a   1.000
_cell.length_b   1.000
_cell.length_c   1.000
_cell.angle_alpha   90.00
_cell.angle_beta   90.00
_cell.angle_gamma   90.00
#
_symmetry.space_group_name_H-M   'P 1'
#
loop_
_entity.id
_entity.type
_entity.pdbx_description
1 polymer ?
#
loop_
_entity_poly.entity_id
_entity_poly.type
_entity_poly.pdbx_seq_one_letter_code
_entity_poly.pdbx_strand_id
1 'polypeptide(L)'
;MKFTVKGLSENILFALNIFIVFLLLFGDKVSVPLWLQPLGRMHPMILHFPIVLLMLAMLLEFFRFKQVYNGEQLYQRFTTGLLLTGVLLSAVTVVMGLFLSKEEGYTGDALWWHKWTGVLVVFVSSAIYWSRNKIWYRAPLAKSGAVITTLCIIVAGHYGATLTHGDNYVLEPITSAKQVPVDQAIVFDDVVMPIFSAKCLSCHNPDKAKGSLIMDNTSSLLKGGKTGKLFVAGKPEISLLLERIHLPVDDKKHMPPKNKTQLTTEETD
;
A
#
# COMPACT_ATOMS: atom_id res chain seq x y z
N MET A 1 -41.84 -2.95 1.87
CA MET A 1 -40.54 -2.63 2.49
C MET A 1 -39.92 -1.47 1.70
N LYS A 2 -39.79 -0.26 2.27
CA LYS A 2 -39.15 0.86 1.55
C LYS A 2 -37.63 0.68 1.61
N PHE A 3 -37.01 0.38 0.47
CA PHE A 3 -35.54 0.36 0.35
C PHE A 3 -35.02 1.79 0.54
N THR A 4 -34.19 2.00 1.57
CA THR A 4 -33.47 3.27 1.74
C THR A 4 -32.03 3.06 1.29
N VAL A 5 -31.44 4.06 0.62
CA VAL A 5 -30.03 4.00 0.17
C VAL A 5 -29.11 3.69 1.34
N LYS A 6 -29.37 4.31 2.50
CA LYS A 6 -28.65 4.03 3.75
C LYS A 6 -28.73 2.56 4.16
N GLY A 7 -29.92 1.96 4.20
CA GLY A 7 -30.07 0.55 4.60
C GLY A 7 -29.40 -0.41 3.64
N LEU A 8 -29.42 -0.13 2.33
CA LEU A 8 -28.67 -0.90 1.34
C LEU A 8 -27.16 -0.80 1.59
N SER A 9 -26.65 0.42 1.81
CA SER A 9 -25.26 0.68 2.15
C SER A 9 -24.81 -0.07 3.41
N GLU A 10 -25.63 -0.12 4.46
CA GLU A 10 -25.34 -0.88 5.68
C GLU A 10 -25.27 -2.39 5.44
N ASN A 11 -26.18 -2.94 4.62
CA ASN A 11 -26.17 -4.35 4.26
C ASN A 11 -24.94 -4.72 3.42
N ILE A 12 -24.56 -3.86 2.47
CA ILE A 12 -23.33 -4.03 1.68
C ILE A 12 -22.11 -4.00 2.61
N LEU A 13 -22.04 -3.05 3.55
CA LEU A 13 -20.94 -2.96 4.49
C LEU A 13 -20.81 -4.23 5.34
N PHE A 14 -21.94 -4.74 5.84
CA PHE A 14 -21.98 -5.99 6.59
C PHE A 14 -21.47 -7.18 5.76
N ALA A 15 -21.96 -7.31 4.52
CA ALA A 15 -21.53 -8.36 3.60
C ALA A 15 -20.02 -8.26 3.26
N LEU A 16 -19.51 -7.05 3.04
CA LEU A 16 -18.09 -6.81 2.78
C LEU A 16 -17.21 -7.17 3.99
N ASN A 17 -17.63 -6.84 5.22
CA ASN A 17 -16.90 -7.25 6.42
C ASN A 17 -16.80 -8.78 6.52
N ILE A 18 -17.91 -9.50 6.29
CA ILE A 18 -17.90 -10.98 6.25
C ILE A 18 -16.98 -11.49 5.15
N PHE A 19 -17.04 -10.88 3.96
CA PHE A 19 -16.20 -11.29 2.83
C PHE A 19 -14.71 -11.05 3.11
N ILE A 20 -14.34 -9.95 3.78
CA ILE A 20 -12.98 -9.69 4.23
C ILE A 20 -12.53 -10.78 5.21
N VAL A 21 -13.35 -11.14 6.20
CA VAL A 21 -13.03 -12.26 7.12
C VAL A 21 -12.81 -13.56 6.34
N PHE A 22 -13.68 -13.88 5.37
CA PHE A 22 -13.52 -15.05 4.52
C PHE A 22 -12.18 -15.03 3.77
N LEU A 23 -11.82 -13.91 3.14
CA LEU A 23 -10.54 -13.78 2.43
C LEU A 23 -9.33 -13.88 3.36
N LEU A 24 -9.43 -13.43 4.61
CA LEU A 24 -8.37 -13.55 5.59
C LEU A 24 -8.17 -15.00 6.07
N LEU A 25 -9.27 -15.75 6.25
CA LEU A 25 -9.22 -17.14 6.73
C LEU A 25 -8.86 -18.13 5.62
N PHE A 26 -9.34 -17.89 4.40
CA PHE A 26 -9.20 -18.84 3.28
C PHE A 26 -8.30 -18.32 2.16
N GLY A 27 -7.64 -17.18 2.35
CA GLY A 27 -6.85 -16.52 1.31
C GLY A 27 -5.78 -17.41 0.68
N ASP A 28 -5.16 -18.33 1.42
CA ASP A 28 -4.12 -19.22 0.89
C ASP A 28 -4.67 -20.32 -0.01
N LYS A 29 -5.98 -20.56 0.04
CA LYS A 29 -6.72 -21.48 -0.84
C LYS A 29 -7.39 -20.76 -2.01
N VAL A 30 -7.39 -19.43 -2.01
CA VAL A 30 -8.05 -18.60 -3.03
C VAL A 30 -7.00 -18.17 -4.07
N SER A 31 -7.23 -18.56 -5.32
CA SER A 31 -6.49 -18.03 -6.47
C SER A 31 -7.33 -16.97 -7.18
N VAL A 32 -6.71 -15.84 -7.53
CA VAL A 32 -7.38 -14.74 -8.25
C VAL A 32 -7.21 -14.99 -9.76
N PRO A 33 -8.30 -15.21 -10.51
CA PRO A 33 -8.19 -15.46 -11.95
C PRO A 33 -7.69 -14.21 -12.69
N LEU A 34 -7.03 -14.40 -13.83
CA LEU A 34 -6.39 -13.32 -14.60
C LEU A 34 -7.33 -12.15 -14.94
N TRP A 35 -8.59 -12.44 -15.27
CA TRP A 35 -9.59 -11.41 -15.59
C TRP A 35 -10.02 -10.56 -14.38
N LEU A 36 -9.79 -11.05 -13.15
CA LEU A 36 -10.13 -10.35 -11.91
C LEU A 36 -8.94 -9.56 -11.33
N GLN A 37 -7.70 -9.86 -11.75
CA GLN A 37 -6.50 -9.11 -11.32
C GLN A 37 -6.60 -7.58 -11.53
N PRO A 38 -7.19 -7.06 -12.63
CA PRO A 38 -7.38 -5.61 -12.80
C PRO A 38 -8.14 -4.97 -11.64
N LEU A 39 -9.10 -5.67 -11.03
CA LEU A 39 -9.84 -5.18 -9.88
C LEU A 39 -8.92 -4.97 -8.66
N GLY A 40 -7.98 -5.89 -8.42
CA GLY A 40 -6.98 -5.72 -7.37
C GLY A 40 -6.05 -4.53 -7.64
N ARG A 41 -5.62 -4.37 -8.90
CA ARG A 41 -4.74 -3.26 -9.34
C ARG A 41 -5.38 -1.88 -9.24
N MET A 42 -6.71 -1.79 -9.12
CA MET A 42 -7.41 -0.52 -8.87
C MET A 42 -7.29 -0.04 -7.41
N HIS A 43 -6.72 -0.85 -6.49
CA HIS A 43 -6.52 -0.46 -5.09
C HIS A 43 -5.89 0.95 -4.92
N PRO A 44 -4.79 1.31 -5.60
CA PRO A 44 -4.21 2.66 -5.50
C PRO A 44 -5.08 3.79 -6.06
N MET A 45 -5.96 3.47 -7.02
CA MET A 45 -6.87 4.44 -7.62
C MET A 45 -7.95 4.87 -6.63
N ILE A 46 -8.44 3.94 -5.79
CA ILE A 46 -9.54 4.21 -4.86
C ILE A 46 -9.04 4.67 -3.49
N LEU A 47 -7.84 4.28 -3.04
CA LEU A 47 -7.41 4.47 -1.64
C LEU A 47 -7.46 5.91 -1.10
N HIS A 48 -7.32 6.92 -1.95
CA HIS A 48 -7.29 8.32 -1.50
C HIS A 48 -8.66 8.77 -0.98
N PHE A 49 -9.75 8.28 -1.58
CA PHE A 49 -11.10 8.63 -1.16
C PHE A 49 -11.44 8.20 0.27
N PRO A 50 -11.35 6.90 0.66
CA PRO A 50 -11.63 6.49 2.03
C PRO A 50 -10.68 7.11 3.05
N ILE A 51 -9.40 7.32 2.71
CA ILE A 51 -8.45 7.97 3.62
C ILE A 51 -8.95 9.36 4.01
N VAL A 52 -9.25 10.22 3.02
CA VAL A 52 -9.70 11.60 3.29
C VAL A 52 -11.05 11.61 4.02
N LEU A 53 -12.01 10.79 3.58
CA LEU A 53 -13.34 10.73 4.20
C LEU A 53 -13.28 10.24 5.65
N LEU A 54 -12.47 9.20 5.93
CA LEU A 54 -12.31 8.68 7.28
C LEU A 54 -11.52 9.65 8.16
N MET A 55 -10.44 10.27 7.67
CA MET A 55 -9.72 11.30 8.44
C MET A 55 -10.63 12.47 8.82
N LEU A 56 -11.43 12.97 7.88
CA LEU A 56 -12.41 14.01 8.17
C LEU A 56 -13.51 13.53 9.13
N ALA A 57 -14.02 12.31 8.96
CA ALA A 57 -15.01 11.73 9.87
C ALA A 57 -14.47 11.59 11.29
N MET A 58 -13.22 11.12 11.45
CA MET A 58 -12.57 10.99 12.76
C MET A 58 -12.33 12.35 13.40
N LEU A 59 -11.94 13.37 12.62
CA LEU A 59 -11.84 14.75 13.11
C LEU A 59 -13.20 15.28 13.62
N LEU A 60 -14.28 15.06 12.87
CA LEU A 60 -15.62 15.51 13.28
C LEU A 60 -16.18 14.69 14.46
N GLU A 61 -15.75 13.45 14.64
CA GLU A 61 -16.13 12.63 15.79
C GLU A 61 -15.65 13.23 17.13
N PHE A 62 -14.54 14.00 17.15
CA PHE A 62 -14.10 14.74 18.34
C PHE A 62 -15.10 15.79 18.81
N PHE A 63 -15.81 16.42 17.87
CA PHE A 63 -16.75 17.50 18.14
C PHE A 63 -18.18 17.01 18.34
N ARG A 64 -18.44 15.73 18.06
CA ARG A 64 -19.79 15.15 18.05
C ARG A 64 -20.61 15.39 19.31
N PHE A 65 -19.98 15.34 20.48
CA PHE A 65 -20.65 15.48 21.78
C PHE A 65 -20.74 16.94 22.27
N LYS A 66 -20.29 17.91 21.47
CA LYS A 66 -20.41 19.34 21.81
C LYS A 66 -21.89 19.72 21.76
N GLN A 67 -22.36 20.41 22.80
CA GLN A 67 -23.78 20.73 22.98
C GLN A 67 -24.41 21.46 21.78
N VAL A 68 -23.63 22.31 21.10
CA VAL A 68 -24.01 23.02 19.87
C VAL A 68 -24.47 22.07 18.73
N TYR A 69 -23.93 20.86 18.67
CA TYR A 69 -24.19 19.91 17.57
C TYR A 69 -25.14 18.76 17.96
N ASN A 70 -25.52 18.63 19.23
CA ASN A 70 -26.34 17.53 19.71
C ASN A 70 -27.78 17.54 19.12
N GLY A 71 -28.30 18.70 18.72
CA GLY A 71 -29.63 18.84 18.12
C GLY A 71 -29.63 19.04 16.59
N GLU A 72 -28.48 19.27 15.98
CA GLU A 72 -28.37 19.67 14.58
C GLU A 72 -28.52 18.48 13.62
N GLN A 73 -29.71 18.31 13.05
CA GLN A 73 -30.01 17.16 12.17
C GLN A 73 -29.09 17.08 10.95
N LEU A 74 -28.73 18.23 10.38
CA LEU A 74 -27.82 18.30 9.23
C LEU A 74 -26.44 17.75 9.59
N TYR A 75 -25.88 18.16 10.73
CA TYR A 75 -24.60 17.69 11.21
C TYR A 75 -24.59 16.18 11.46
N GLN A 76 -25.64 15.66 12.10
CA GLN A 76 -25.75 14.22 12.38
C GLN A 76 -25.89 13.40 11.09
N ARG A 77 -26.70 13.85 10.12
CA ARG A 77 -26.83 13.21 8.81
C ARG A 77 -25.52 13.26 8.03
N PHE A 78 -24.85 14.41 8.01
CA PHE A 78 -23.58 14.61 7.33
C PHE A 78 -22.48 13.71 7.89
N THR A 79 -22.23 13.74 9.21
CA THR A 79 -21.20 12.91 9.84
C THR A 79 -21.51 11.40 9.77
N THR A 80 -22.79 11.01 9.74
CA THR A 80 -23.19 9.62 9.54
C THR A 80 -22.94 9.16 8.11
N GLY A 81 -23.33 9.99 7.13
CA GLY A 81 -23.09 9.71 5.71
C GLY A 81 -21.60 9.66 5.39
N LEU A 82 -20.83 10.65 5.87
CA LEU A 82 -19.38 10.74 5.68
C LEU A 82 -18.67 9.48 6.20
N LEU A 83 -18.99 9.07 7.44
CA LEU A 83 -18.43 7.86 8.03
C LEU A 83 -18.83 6.62 7.22
N LEU A 84 -20.13 6.43 6.92
CA LEU A 84 -20.61 5.26 6.19
C LEU A 84 -19.95 5.12 4.82
N THR A 85 -19.86 6.21 4.06
CA THR A 85 -19.22 6.24 2.75
C THR A 85 -17.72 5.96 2.87
N GLY A 86 -17.03 6.56 3.85
CA GLY A 86 -15.61 6.31 4.11
C GLY A 86 -15.33 4.84 4.45
N VAL A 87 -16.12 4.24 5.34
CA VAL A 87 -15.98 2.82 5.74
C VAL A 87 -16.26 1.90 4.56
N LEU A 88 -17.31 2.16 3.78
CA LEU A 88 -17.66 1.36 2.60
C LEU A 88 -16.56 1.36 1.55
N LEU A 89 -16.07 2.56 1.19
CA LEU A 89 -14.96 2.68 0.24
C LEU A 89 -13.69 2.04 0.77
N SER A 90 -13.43 2.12 2.08
CA SER A 90 -12.31 1.44 2.72
C SER A 90 -12.44 -0.07 2.62
N ALA A 91 -13.64 -0.62 2.84
CA ALA A 91 -13.88 -2.06 2.72
C ALA A 91 -13.66 -2.55 1.28
N VAL A 92 -14.16 -1.81 0.29
CA VAL A 92 -13.89 -2.10 -1.13
C VAL A 92 -12.38 -2.04 -1.43
N THR A 93 -11.70 -1.01 -0.93
CA THR A 93 -10.25 -0.82 -1.10
C THR A 93 -9.46 -1.98 -0.48
N VAL A 94 -9.83 -2.46 0.71
CA VAL A 94 -9.19 -3.63 1.35
C VAL A 94 -9.42 -4.90 0.55
N VAL A 95 -10.63 -5.15 0.03
CA VAL A 95 -10.88 -6.32 -0.84
C VAL A 95 -9.99 -6.27 -2.09
N MET A 96 -9.87 -5.12 -2.74
CA MET A 96 -8.95 -4.93 -3.86
C MET A 96 -7.50 -5.18 -3.47
N GLY A 97 -7.06 -4.67 -2.31
CA GLY A 97 -5.70 -4.88 -1.79
C GLY A 97 -5.40 -6.35 -1.49
N LEU A 98 -6.37 -7.08 -0.93
CA LEU A 98 -6.24 -8.52 -0.69
C LEU A 98 -6.12 -9.31 -2.00
N PHE A 99 -6.86 -8.93 -3.05
CA PHE A 99 -6.67 -9.53 -4.38
C PHE A 99 -5.32 -9.20 -4.99
N LEU A 100 -4.87 -7.95 -4.88
CA LEU A 100 -3.56 -7.52 -5.38
C LEU A 100 -2.42 -8.27 -4.70
N SER A 101 -2.53 -8.55 -3.40
CA SER A 101 -1.52 -9.29 -2.63
C SER A 101 -1.31 -10.74 -3.08
N LYS A 102 -2.22 -11.28 -3.91
CA LYS A 102 -2.11 -12.63 -4.47
C LYS A 102 -1.39 -12.66 -5.82
N GLU A 103 -1.08 -11.50 -6.41
CA GLU A 103 -0.21 -11.45 -7.59
C GLU A 103 1.24 -11.80 -7.22
N GLU A 104 1.97 -12.39 -8.16
CA GLU A 104 3.36 -12.76 -7.93
C GLU A 104 4.24 -11.56 -7.58
N GLY A 105 5.15 -11.76 -6.62
CA GLY A 105 6.19 -10.82 -6.28
C GLY A 105 5.84 -9.83 -5.18
N TYR A 106 4.72 -9.95 -4.47
CA TYR A 106 4.49 -9.25 -3.19
C TYR A 106 4.79 -10.21 -2.03
N THR A 107 5.72 -9.82 -1.15
CA THR A 107 6.23 -10.64 -0.03
C THR A 107 6.58 -9.75 1.17
N GLY A 108 7.24 -10.30 2.20
CA GLY A 108 7.88 -9.51 3.25
C GLY A 108 6.97 -8.98 4.35
N ASP A 109 7.61 -8.33 5.33
CA ASP A 109 6.98 -7.84 6.55
C ASP A 109 6.18 -6.56 6.30
N ALA A 110 6.58 -5.70 5.35
CA ALA A 110 5.82 -4.49 5.04
C ALA A 110 4.45 -4.85 4.48
N LEU A 111 4.36 -5.89 3.65
CA LEU A 111 3.08 -6.41 3.17
C LEU A 111 2.21 -6.90 4.32
N TRP A 112 2.80 -7.62 5.27
CA TRP A 112 2.07 -8.11 6.44
C TRP A 112 1.50 -6.95 7.25
N TRP A 113 2.32 -5.95 7.59
CA TRP A 113 1.89 -4.79 8.36
C TRP A 113 0.87 -3.94 7.60
N HIS A 114 1.09 -3.64 6.31
CA HIS A 114 0.16 -2.90 5.48
C HIS A 114 -1.20 -3.60 5.37
N LYS A 115 -1.21 -4.92 5.14
CA LYS A 115 -2.42 -5.73 5.05
C LYS A 115 -3.24 -5.63 6.34
N TRP A 116 -2.61 -5.89 7.49
CA TRP A 116 -3.32 -5.93 8.77
C TRP A 116 -3.76 -4.56 9.26
N THR A 117 -2.96 -3.53 9.04
CA THR A 117 -3.35 -2.16 9.40
C THR A 117 -4.49 -1.65 8.53
N GLY A 118 -4.49 -1.92 7.22
CA GLY A 118 -5.63 -1.61 6.34
C GLY A 118 -6.92 -2.35 6.74
N VAL A 119 -6.81 -3.63 7.08
CA VAL A 119 -7.92 -4.44 7.61
C VAL A 119 -8.45 -3.88 8.93
N LEU A 120 -7.55 -3.50 9.84
CA LEU A 120 -7.90 -2.91 11.14
C LEU A 120 -8.66 -1.59 10.97
N VAL A 121 -8.28 -0.75 10.01
CA VAL A 121 -9.03 0.49 9.68
C VAL A 121 -10.49 0.17 9.35
N VAL A 122 -10.77 -0.85 8.52
CA VAL A 122 -12.14 -1.22 8.15
C VAL A 122 -12.93 -1.73 9.36
N PHE A 123 -12.35 -2.64 10.16
CA PHE A 123 -13.07 -3.22 11.30
C PHE A 123 -13.30 -2.21 12.42
N VAL A 124 -12.31 -1.39 12.77
CA VAL A 124 -12.45 -0.36 13.81
C VAL A 124 -13.47 0.69 13.37
N SER A 125 -13.37 1.18 12.13
CA SER A 125 -14.31 2.19 11.62
C SER A 125 -15.73 1.64 11.45
N SER A 126 -15.90 0.37 11.07
CA SER A 126 -17.20 -0.33 11.07
C SER A 126 -17.77 -0.48 12.49
N ALA A 127 -16.93 -0.83 13.47
CA ALA A 127 -17.32 -0.93 14.87
C ALA A 127 -17.76 0.43 15.43
N ILE A 128 -17.01 1.51 15.12
CA ILE A 128 -17.41 2.89 15.44
C ILE A 128 -18.77 3.18 14.81
N TYR A 129 -18.96 2.92 13.52
CA TYR A 129 -20.23 3.17 12.82
C TYR A 129 -21.43 2.51 13.50
N TRP A 130 -21.36 1.21 13.86
CA TRP A 130 -22.48 0.51 14.48
C TRP A 130 -22.67 0.80 15.97
N SER A 131 -21.59 1.13 16.69
CA SER A 131 -21.66 1.47 18.11
C SER A 131 -22.05 2.92 18.37
N ARG A 132 -21.86 3.83 17.40
CA ARG A 132 -21.97 5.28 17.60
C ARG A 132 -23.27 5.72 18.27
N ASN A 133 -24.40 5.09 17.96
CA ASN A 133 -25.73 5.48 18.47
C ASN A 133 -26.17 4.69 19.72
N LYS A 134 -25.30 3.87 20.30
CA LYS A 134 -25.61 3.11 21.51
C LYS A 134 -25.39 3.97 22.75
N ILE A 135 -26.18 3.76 23.80
CA ILE A 135 -26.12 4.51 25.07
C ILE A 135 -24.75 4.43 25.76
N TRP A 136 -24.02 3.32 25.58
CA TRP A 136 -22.69 3.14 26.17
C TRP A 136 -21.58 3.89 25.40
N TYR A 137 -21.86 4.37 24.18
CA TYR A 137 -20.88 5.06 23.34
C TYR A 137 -20.77 6.53 23.74
N ARG A 138 -19.73 6.86 24.53
CA ARG A 138 -19.50 8.18 25.11
C ARG A 138 -18.30 8.90 24.49
N ALA A 139 -18.17 10.19 24.79
CA ALA A 139 -17.07 11.05 24.32
C ALA A 139 -15.66 10.45 24.44
N PRO A 140 -15.21 9.86 25.58
CA PRO A 140 -13.85 9.31 25.66
C PRO A 140 -13.65 8.17 24.66
N LEU A 141 -14.62 7.26 24.55
CA LEU A 141 -14.54 6.14 23.61
C LEU A 141 -14.50 6.61 22.15
N ALA A 142 -15.31 7.63 21.83
CA ALA A 142 -15.34 8.20 20.49
C ALA A 142 -14.01 8.85 20.10
N LYS A 143 -13.42 9.64 21.01
CA LYS A 143 -12.11 10.27 20.79
C LYS A 143 -11.01 9.23 20.68
N SER A 144 -10.98 8.22 21.56
CA SER A 144 -9.99 7.14 21.48
C SER A 144 -10.13 6.34 20.19
N GLY A 145 -11.36 5.98 19.78
CA GLY A 145 -11.61 5.32 18.51
C GLY A 145 -11.16 6.15 17.30
N ALA A 146 -11.37 7.46 17.35
CA ALA A 146 -10.90 8.39 16.32
C ALA A 146 -9.37 8.42 16.23
N VAL A 147 -8.67 8.57 17.37
CA VAL A 147 -7.20 8.54 17.41
C VAL A 147 -6.66 7.21 16.89
N ILE A 148 -7.21 6.08 17.35
CA ILE A 148 -6.77 4.75 16.92
C ILE A 148 -6.94 4.60 15.41
N THR A 149 -8.10 4.99 14.86
CA THR A 149 -8.36 4.90 13.42
C THR A 149 -7.39 5.77 12.63
N THR A 150 -7.15 7.02 13.07
CA THR A 150 -6.19 7.92 12.43
C THR A 150 -4.76 7.36 12.46
N LEU A 151 -4.31 6.82 13.59
CA LEU A 151 -2.99 6.17 13.69
C LEU A 151 -2.90 4.95 12.76
N CYS A 152 -3.94 4.13 12.70
CA CYS A 152 -3.97 2.98 11.79
C CYS A 152 -3.87 3.41 10.31
N ILE A 153 -4.54 4.51 9.93
CA ILE A 153 -4.44 5.08 8.57
C ILE A 153 -3.00 5.55 8.28
N ILE A 154 -2.35 6.24 9.23
CA ILE A 154 -0.97 6.71 9.06
C ILE A 154 -0.01 5.53 8.88
N VAL A 155 -0.12 4.52 9.75
CA VAL A 155 0.73 3.32 9.68
C VAL A 155 0.47 2.53 8.39
N ALA A 156 -0.79 2.36 7.99
CA ALA A 156 -1.13 1.72 6.72
C ALA A 156 -0.56 2.50 5.53
N GLY A 157 -0.62 3.83 5.56
CA GLY A 157 -0.02 4.71 4.55
C GLY A 157 1.50 4.58 4.49
N HIS A 158 2.18 4.52 5.63
CA HIS A 158 3.63 4.33 5.71
C HIS A 158 4.07 3.03 5.03
N TYR A 159 3.53 1.88 5.43
CA TYR A 159 3.89 0.61 4.81
C TYR A 159 3.37 0.50 3.36
N GLY A 160 2.28 1.19 3.02
CA GLY A 160 1.82 1.33 1.64
C GLY A 160 2.85 2.03 0.75
N ALA A 161 3.48 3.10 1.26
CA ALA A 161 4.57 3.80 0.57
C ALA A 161 5.81 2.91 0.43
N THR A 162 6.17 2.15 1.47
CA THR A 162 7.28 1.18 1.41
C THR A 162 7.09 0.17 0.27
N LEU A 163 5.88 -0.39 0.13
CA LEU A 163 5.57 -1.36 -0.93
C LEU A 163 5.63 -0.80 -2.35
N THR A 164 5.44 0.51 -2.53
CA THR A 164 5.40 1.15 -3.86
C THR A 164 6.71 1.85 -4.22
N HIS A 165 7.39 2.42 -3.23
CA HIS A 165 8.56 3.28 -3.42
C HIS A 165 9.85 2.70 -2.81
N GLY A 166 9.77 1.65 -2.00
CA GLY A 166 10.93 1.06 -1.32
C GLY A 166 11.10 1.60 0.11
N ASP A 167 12.04 1.00 0.83
CA ASP A 167 12.33 1.35 2.22
C ASP A 167 12.83 2.79 2.37
N ASN A 168 12.53 3.39 3.52
CA ASN A 168 12.94 4.74 3.90
C ASN A 168 12.58 5.86 2.92
N TYR A 169 11.75 5.63 1.90
CA TYR A 169 11.37 6.63 0.88
C TYR A 169 10.97 8.01 1.45
N VAL A 170 10.22 8.04 2.57
CA VAL A 170 9.77 9.30 3.18
C VAL A 170 10.92 10.10 3.80
N LEU A 171 11.92 9.42 4.36
CA LEU A 171 13.04 10.04 5.08
C LEU A 171 14.29 10.13 4.21
N GLU A 172 14.34 9.44 3.08
CA GLU A 172 15.47 9.39 2.15
C GLU A 172 16.08 10.78 1.87
N PRO A 173 15.32 11.85 1.56
CA PRO A 173 15.92 13.16 1.27
C PRO A 173 16.72 13.78 2.44
N ILE A 174 16.45 13.36 3.69
CA ILE A 174 17.13 13.87 4.89
C ILE A 174 18.06 12.83 5.53
N THR A 175 17.94 11.55 5.18
CA THR A 175 18.82 10.47 5.66
C THR A 175 19.87 10.05 4.63
N SER A 176 19.68 10.34 3.35
CA SER A 176 20.64 10.00 2.30
C SER A 176 21.97 10.68 2.55
N ALA A 177 23.03 9.88 2.45
CA ALA A 177 24.39 10.29 2.74
C ALA A 177 24.84 11.45 1.83
N LYS A 178 25.66 12.32 2.42
CA LYS A 178 26.40 13.40 1.76
C LYS A 178 26.97 12.94 0.42
N GLN A 179 26.89 13.79 -0.62
CA GLN A 179 27.66 13.62 -1.84
C GLN A 179 29.14 13.42 -1.48
N VAL A 180 29.65 12.22 -1.75
CA VAL A 180 31.06 11.88 -1.51
C VAL A 180 31.88 12.45 -2.68
N PRO A 181 33.01 13.13 -2.41
CA PRO A 181 33.95 13.50 -3.47
C PRO A 181 34.33 12.28 -4.32
N VAL A 182 34.46 12.47 -5.64
CA VAL A 182 34.69 11.36 -6.59
C VAL A 182 35.92 10.53 -6.25
N ASP A 183 36.96 11.16 -5.68
CA ASP A 183 38.19 10.52 -5.22
C ASP A 183 38.01 9.63 -3.97
N GLN A 184 36.90 9.77 -3.26
CA GLN A 184 36.56 9.03 -2.05
C GLN A 184 35.33 8.12 -2.21
N ALA A 185 34.67 8.19 -3.37
CA ALA A 185 33.43 7.47 -3.64
C ALA A 185 33.70 5.96 -3.78
N ILE A 186 32.95 5.17 -3.02
CA ILE A 186 32.85 3.73 -3.21
C ILE A 186 31.90 3.49 -4.38
N VAL A 187 32.42 3.06 -5.52
CA VAL A 187 31.65 2.91 -6.78
C VAL A 187 30.31 2.21 -6.57
N PHE A 188 30.29 1.11 -5.81
CA PHE A 188 29.04 0.39 -5.59
C PHE A 188 28.06 1.19 -4.71
N ASP A 189 28.47 1.63 -3.52
CA ASP A 189 27.56 2.25 -2.55
C ASP A 189 27.15 3.69 -2.94
N ASP A 190 28.07 4.46 -3.52
CA ASP A 190 27.87 5.89 -3.78
C ASP A 190 27.42 6.20 -5.22
N VAL A 191 27.61 5.27 -6.17
CA VAL A 191 27.26 5.48 -7.60
C VAL A 191 26.21 4.48 -8.07
N VAL A 192 26.45 3.18 -7.90
CA VAL A 192 25.54 2.13 -8.43
C VAL A 192 24.28 1.96 -7.58
N MET A 193 24.41 1.94 -6.25
CA MET A 193 23.28 1.71 -5.35
C MET A 193 22.21 2.81 -5.43
N PRO A 194 22.53 4.12 -5.54
CA PRO A 194 21.53 5.15 -5.79
C PRO A 194 20.73 4.92 -7.08
N ILE A 195 21.36 4.43 -8.15
CA ILE A 195 20.66 4.07 -9.40
C ILE A 195 19.69 2.92 -9.15
N PHE A 196 20.13 1.87 -8.43
CA PHE A 196 19.25 0.76 -8.07
C PHE A 196 18.08 1.22 -7.21
N SER A 197 18.31 2.08 -6.21
CA SER A 197 17.26 2.67 -5.39
C SER A 197 16.24 3.41 -6.23
N ALA A 198 16.68 4.25 -7.16
CA ALA A 198 15.81 5.07 -7.99
C ALA A 198 15.03 4.26 -9.05
N LYS A 199 15.63 3.22 -9.64
CA LYS A 199 15.10 2.57 -10.86
C LYS A 199 14.65 1.13 -10.64
N CYS A 200 15.26 0.40 -9.70
CA CYS A 200 15.10 -1.04 -9.55
C CYS A 200 14.33 -1.43 -8.29
N LEU A 201 14.60 -0.78 -7.15
CA LEU A 201 14.07 -1.20 -5.85
C LEU A 201 12.55 -1.11 -5.74
N SER A 202 11.86 -0.31 -6.53
CA SER A 202 10.38 -0.30 -6.55
C SER A 202 9.73 -1.65 -6.92
N CYS A 203 10.50 -2.57 -7.51
CA CYS A 203 10.05 -3.91 -7.92
C CYS A 203 10.98 -5.06 -7.51
N HIS A 204 12.17 -4.76 -6.99
CA HIS A 204 13.21 -5.73 -6.61
C HIS A 204 13.72 -5.47 -5.19
N ASN A 205 12.81 -5.49 -4.22
CA ASN A 205 13.08 -5.30 -2.79
C ASN A 205 12.52 -6.49 -1.97
N PRO A 206 12.81 -6.59 -0.66
CA PRO A 206 12.34 -7.70 0.17
C PRO A 206 10.81 -7.87 0.21
N ASP A 207 10.07 -6.77 0.16
CA ASP A 207 8.61 -6.77 0.19
C ASP A 207 7.98 -6.91 -1.19
N LYS A 208 8.78 -6.70 -2.23
CA LYS A 208 8.37 -6.82 -3.62
C LYS A 208 9.48 -7.42 -4.47
N ALA A 209 9.55 -8.74 -4.51
CA ALA A 209 10.60 -9.50 -5.21
C ALA A 209 10.11 -10.02 -6.58
N LYS A 210 9.89 -9.12 -7.55
CA LYS A 210 9.50 -9.54 -8.90
C LYS A 210 10.60 -10.40 -9.54
N GLY A 211 10.18 -11.51 -10.16
CA GLY A 211 11.13 -12.49 -10.71
C GLY A 211 12.02 -13.13 -9.64
N SER A 212 11.60 -13.12 -8.37
CA SER A 212 12.38 -13.60 -7.22
C SER A 212 13.73 -12.90 -7.04
N LEU A 213 13.88 -11.69 -7.56
CA LEU A 213 15.10 -10.89 -7.49
C LEU A 213 14.94 -9.78 -6.45
N ILE A 214 15.92 -9.65 -5.56
CA ILE A 214 16.05 -8.62 -4.53
C ILE A 214 17.41 -7.92 -4.75
N MET A 215 17.41 -6.60 -4.77
CA MET A 215 18.58 -5.76 -5.12
C MET A 215 18.97 -4.75 -4.03
N ASP A 216 18.40 -4.87 -2.84
CA ASP A 216 18.56 -3.93 -1.72
C ASP A 216 19.93 -4.01 -1.01
N ASN A 217 20.64 -5.13 -1.18
CA ASN A 217 21.96 -5.35 -0.60
C ASN A 217 22.82 -6.28 -1.47
N THR A 218 24.13 -6.25 -1.25
CA THR A 218 25.13 -6.99 -2.04
C THR A 218 24.93 -8.51 -2.00
N SER A 219 24.51 -9.06 -0.86
CA SER A 219 24.27 -10.52 -0.72
C SER A 219 23.07 -10.96 -1.57
N SER A 220 21.97 -10.21 -1.53
CA SER A 220 20.78 -10.43 -2.37
C SER A 220 21.12 -10.34 -3.86
N LEU A 221 21.92 -9.34 -4.24
CA LEU A 221 22.40 -9.14 -5.62
C LEU A 221 23.20 -10.33 -6.14
N LEU A 222 24.12 -10.87 -5.32
CA LEU A 222 24.94 -12.03 -5.67
C LEU A 222 24.13 -13.33 -5.78
N LYS A 223 23.04 -13.44 -5.01
CA LYS A 223 22.12 -14.59 -5.07
C LYS A 223 21.38 -14.66 -6.42
N GLY A 224 21.03 -13.51 -6.98
CA GLY A 224 20.29 -13.42 -8.24
C GLY A 224 18.80 -13.75 -8.11
N GLY A 225 18.12 -13.94 -9.25
CA GLY A 225 16.68 -14.16 -9.31
C GLY A 225 16.29 -15.53 -9.86
N LYS A 226 15.01 -15.67 -10.25
CA LYS A 226 14.42 -16.89 -10.83
C LYS A 226 15.17 -17.38 -12.08
N THR A 227 15.80 -16.48 -12.82
CA THR A 227 16.57 -16.78 -14.04
C THR A 227 18.07 -16.95 -13.81
N GLY A 228 18.52 -16.99 -12.55
CA GLY A 228 19.93 -17.16 -12.19
C GLY A 228 20.62 -15.87 -11.76
N LYS A 229 21.96 -15.89 -11.82
CA LYS A 229 22.81 -14.79 -11.35
C LYS A 229 22.63 -13.53 -12.19
N LEU A 230 22.59 -12.39 -11.52
CA LEU A 230 22.37 -11.10 -12.16
C LEU A 230 23.62 -10.62 -12.93
N PHE A 231 24.81 -10.93 -12.43
CA PHE A 231 26.09 -10.58 -13.03
C PHE A 231 27.10 -11.72 -12.92
N VAL A 232 28.02 -11.76 -13.88
CA VAL A 232 29.18 -12.64 -13.91
C VAL A 232 30.41 -11.75 -13.84
N ALA A 233 31.16 -11.85 -12.74
CA ALA A 233 32.32 -11.00 -12.49
C ALA A 233 33.32 -11.06 -13.65
N GLY A 234 33.70 -9.88 -14.16
CA GLY A 234 34.63 -9.73 -15.28
C GLY A 234 34.07 -10.10 -16.66
N LYS A 235 32.76 -10.40 -16.78
CA LYS A 235 32.12 -10.76 -18.06
C LYS A 235 30.79 -10.01 -18.24
N PRO A 236 30.83 -8.70 -18.55
CA PRO A 236 29.62 -7.89 -18.70
C PRO A 236 28.69 -8.41 -19.82
N GLU A 237 29.25 -8.83 -20.96
CA GLU A 237 28.53 -9.37 -22.12
C GLU A 237 27.62 -10.58 -21.86
N ILE A 238 27.83 -11.33 -20.78
CA ILE A 238 26.96 -12.47 -20.40
C ILE A 238 26.21 -12.24 -19.09
N SER A 239 26.29 -11.02 -18.54
CA SER A 239 25.60 -10.65 -17.31
C SER A 239 24.15 -10.28 -17.60
N LEU A 240 23.21 -10.97 -16.94
CA LEU A 240 21.78 -10.78 -17.15
C LEU A 240 21.34 -9.33 -16.92
N LEU A 241 21.93 -8.60 -15.97
CA LEU A 241 21.62 -7.19 -15.75
C LEU A 241 21.78 -6.38 -17.03
N LEU A 242 22.98 -6.46 -17.62
CA LEU A 242 23.32 -5.70 -18.82
C LEU A 242 22.51 -6.17 -20.02
N GLU A 243 22.26 -7.47 -20.15
CA GLU A 243 21.32 -8.00 -21.16
C GLU A 243 19.95 -7.32 -21.03
N ARG A 244 19.37 -7.27 -19.82
CA ARG A 244 17.99 -6.77 -19.64
C ARG A 244 17.84 -5.27 -19.80
N ILE A 245 18.84 -4.46 -19.42
CA ILE A 245 18.76 -3.00 -19.54
C ILE A 245 19.01 -2.52 -20.98
N HIS A 246 19.69 -3.32 -21.81
CA HIS A 246 19.97 -3.01 -23.21
C HIS A 246 18.92 -3.60 -24.18
N LEU A 247 17.91 -4.32 -23.67
CA LEU A 247 16.80 -4.76 -24.51
C LEU A 247 16.02 -3.55 -25.05
N PRO A 248 15.31 -3.70 -26.18
CA PRO A 248 14.36 -2.70 -26.62
C PRO A 248 13.30 -2.45 -25.55
N VAL A 249 12.92 -1.19 -25.33
CA VAL A 249 11.97 -0.79 -24.27
C VAL A 249 10.62 -1.51 -24.36
N ASP A 250 10.22 -1.95 -25.56
CA ASP A 250 8.97 -2.70 -25.78
C ASP A 250 9.10 -4.20 -25.50
N ASP A 251 10.30 -4.72 -25.23
CA ASP A 251 10.50 -6.11 -24.87
C ASP A 251 9.95 -6.38 -23.45
N LYS A 252 9.25 -7.51 -23.30
CA LYS A 252 8.66 -7.90 -22.00
C LYS A 252 9.70 -8.15 -20.91
N LYS A 253 10.93 -8.48 -21.29
CA LYS A 253 12.06 -8.75 -20.40
C LYS A 253 12.90 -7.50 -20.12
N HIS A 254 12.66 -6.40 -20.83
CA HIS A 254 13.32 -5.12 -20.62
C HIS A 254 13.12 -4.63 -19.19
N MET A 255 14.20 -4.11 -18.59
CA MET A 255 14.18 -3.52 -17.27
C MET A 255 14.88 -2.16 -17.30
N PRO A 256 14.33 -1.11 -16.66
CA PRO A 256 13.02 -1.06 -16.00
C PRO A 256 11.85 -1.20 -17.00
N PRO A 257 10.68 -1.74 -16.61
CA PRO A 257 9.54 -1.87 -17.52
C PRO A 257 9.15 -0.53 -18.16
N LYS A 258 8.57 -0.54 -19.37
CA LYS A 258 8.19 0.66 -20.14
C LYS A 258 7.43 1.75 -19.35
N ASN A 259 6.65 1.37 -18.35
CA ASN A 259 5.88 2.29 -17.50
C ASN A 259 6.62 2.79 -16.25
N LYS A 260 7.93 2.55 -16.17
CA LYS A 260 8.83 2.98 -15.09
C LYS A 260 9.92 3.89 -15.64
N THR A 261 10.51 4.68 -14.75
CA THR A 261 11.64 5.56 -15.05
C THR A 261 12.78 4.74 -15.65
N GLN A 262 13.17 5.08 -16.88
CA GLN A 262 14.25 4.39 -17.59
C GLN A 262 15.62 4.89 -17.10
N LEU A 263 16.65 4.10 -17.42
CA LEU A 263 18.04 4.47 -17.21
C LEU A 263 18.45 5.53 -18.25
N THR A 264 19.32 6.46 -17.88
CA THR A 264 20.02 7.34 -18.83
C THR A 264 21.21 6.60 -19.45
N THR A 265 21.76 7.12 -20.54
CA THR A 265 22.97 6.54 -21.16
C THR A 265 24.16 6.52 -20.20
N GLU A 266 24.28 7.54 -19.34
CA GLU A 266 25.31 7.59 -18.29
C GLU A 266 25.10 6.55 -17.18
N GLU A 267 23.86 6.12 -16.95
CA GLU A 267 23.54 5.07 -15.97
C GLU A 267 23.73 3.66 -16.55
N THR A 268 23.84 3.50 -17.89
CA THR A 268 23.98 2.19 -18.57
C THR A 268 25.41 1.87 -19.00
N ASP A 269 26.24 2.89 -19.24
CA ASP A 269 27.60 2.79 -19.77
C ASP A 269 28.66 2.73 -18.64
#